data_AF-A0A1V6SSB8-F1
#
_entry.id   AF-A0A1V6SSB8-F1
#
_cell.length_a   1.000
_cell.length_b   1.000
_cell.length_c   1.000
_cell.angle_alpha   90.00
_cell.angle_beta   90.00
_cell.angle_gamma   90.00
#
_symmetry.space_group_name_H-M   'P 1'
#
loop_
_entity.id
_entity.type
_entity.pdbx_description
1 polymer ?
#
loop_
_entity_poly.entity_id
_entity_poly.type
_entity_poly.pdbx_seq_one_letter_code
_entity_poly.pdbx_strand_id
1 'polypeptide(L)'
;MLRTITVARHPTPKSPTLANEPASQILRISMPTTSIPKVNKVEVTNDLDSADVRAPQTQGSNLPKLTQVIITNVRQLKLNSKSPEEWALRVRYALAQLRLQHLINSSVPRPAKGQRNYSRWVQWSRTVVSWLYLQVDKNIQERLQQLHRIPSKADALFEGIMKIVRQSESPIPIRLRINNHDDDSRKRSDFETARKYITAHRSQYYLLGPNLLPISALR
;
A
#
# COMPACT_ATOMS: atom_id res chain seq x y z
N MET A 1 -16.70 -79.11 -29.55
CA MET A 1 -15.48 -78.73 -30.31
C MET A 1 -14.64 -77.78 -29.46
N LEU A 2 -13.36 -78.12 -29.25
CA LEU A 2 -12.16 -77.28 -29.04
C LEU A 2 -12.25 -76.07 -28.06
N ARG A 3 -11.66 -76.18 -26.84
CA ARG A 3 -10.32 -75.72 -26.38
C ARG A 3 -10.24 -74.22 -25.97
N THR A 4 -10.22 -73.85 -24.68
CA THR A 4 -9.05 -73.52 -23.78
C THR A 4 -8.29 -72.23 -24.19
N ILE A 5 -8.05 -71.17 -23.37
CA ILE A 5 -7.01 -70.94 -22.30
C ILE A 5 -7.20 -69.45 -21.83
N THR A 6 -7.42 -69.03 -20.56
CA THR A 6 -6.57 -68.89 -19.33
C THR A 6 -6.05 -67.45 -19.06
N VAL A 7 -6.45 -66.87 -17.89
CA VAL A 7 -5.69 -66.07 -16.86
C VAL A 7 -5.03 -64.73 -17.28
N ALA A 8 -4.91 -63.65 -16.50
CA ALA A 8 -5.45 -63.14 -15.22
C ALA A 8 -4.83 -61.76 -14.93
N ARG A 9 -5.39 -61.04 -13.93
CA ARG A 9 -4.76 -60.16 -12.90
C ARG A 9 -5.40 -58.76 -12.75
N HIS A 10 -6.06 -58.59 -11.61
CA HIS A 10 -6.24 -57.31 -10.88
C HIS A 10 -4.96 -57.02 -10.03
N PRO A 11 -4.76 -55.87 -9.32
CA PRO A 11 -5.60 -54.66 -9.17
C PRO A 11 -4.84 -53.28 -9.08
N THR A 12 -5.63 -52.22 -8.83
CA THR A 12 -5.30 -50.94 -8.14
C THR A 12 -4.81 -49.72 -8.97
N PRO A 13 -4.80 -48.48 -8.42
CA PRO A 13 -5.76 -47.43 -8.77
C PRO A 13 -5.06 -46.18 -9.34
N LYS A 14 -5.76 -45.34 -10.12
CA LYS A 14 -5.22 -44.04 -10.52
C LYS A 14 -6.26 -42.93 -10.36
N SER A 15 -6.12 -42.21 -9.27
CA SER A 15 -6.19 -40.74 -9.21
C SER A 15 -4.91 -40.31 -8.47
N PRO A 16 -4.34 -39.10 -8.63
CA PRO A 16 -4.99 -37.84 -9.01
C PRO A 16 -4.17 -37.00 -10.03
N THR A 17 -4.75 -35.94 -10.61
CA THR A 17 -4.00 -34.68 -10.81
C THR A 17 -4.94 -33.49 -10.80
N LEU A 18 -4.70 -32.68 -9.78
CA LEU A 18 -5.17 -31.35 -9.47
C LEU A 18 -4.92 -30.38 -10.65
N ALA A 19 -5.97 -29.82 -11.23
CA ALA A 19 -5.90 -28.54 -11.92
C ALA A 19 -6.72 -27.54 -11.10
N ASN A 20 -6.20 -27.15 -9.94
CA ASN A 20 -6.65 -25.94 -9.26
C ASN A 20 -6.05 -24.75 -10.02
N GLU A 21 -6.77 -24.33 -11.05
CA GLU A 21 -6.57 -23.02 -11.68
C GLU A 21 -6.83 -21.94 -10.61
N PRO A 22 -5.88 -21.03 -10.33
CA PRO A 22 -6.18 -19.92 -9.43
C PRO A 22 -7.17 -19.00 -10.15
N ALA A 23 -8.41 -18.99 -9.68
CA ALA A 23 -9.42 -18.01 -10.07
C ALA A 23 -8.82 -16.61 -9.93
N SER A 24 -8.50 -15.98 -11.06
CA SER A 24 -8.09 -14.59 -11.11
C SER A 24 -9.30 -13.74 -10.76
N GLN A 25 -9.40 -13.31 -9.50
CA GLN A 25 -10.39 -12.32 -9.11
C GLN A 25 -10.01 -10.99 -9.75
N ILE A 26 -10.71 -10.65 -10.84
CA ILE A 26 -10.56 -9.39 -11.57
C ILE A 26 -11.31 -8.31 -10.78
N LEU A 27 -10.58 -7.44 -10.08
CA LEU A 27 -11.20 -6.28 -9.44
C LEU A 27 -11.42 -5.17 -10.49
N ARG A 28 -12.62 -5.11 -11.08
CA ARG A 28 -13.07 -3.99 -11.92
C ARG A 28 -13.55 -2.86 -11.01
N ILE A 29 -12.67 -1.91 -10.68
CA ILE A 29 -13.10 -0.69 -9.96
C ILE A 29 -13.63 0.31 -11.00
N SER A 30 -14.96 0.47 -11.08
CA SER A 30 -15.61 1.56 -11.84
C SER A 30 -15.69 2.81 -10.97
N MET A 31 -15.32 3.97 -11.53
CA MET A 31 -15.43 5.26 -10.86
C MET A 31 -16.61 6.06 -11.45
N PRO A 32 -17.41 6.77 -10.63
CA PRO A 32 -18.52 7.58 -11.11
C PRO A 32 -18.03 8.77 -11.94
N THR A 33 -18.65 8.98 -13.10
CA THR A 33 -18.36 10.08 -14.03
C THR A 33 -19.17 11.31 -13.63
N THR A 34 -18.54 12.29 -12.98
CA THR A 34 -19.17 13.61 -12.80
C THR A 34 -19.00 14.40 -14.10
N SER A 35 -20.13 14.71 -14.75
CA SER A 35 -20.24 15.53 -15.95
C SER A 35 -19.72 16.96 -15.70
N ILE A 36 -18.78 17.43 -16.53
CA ILE A 36 -18.33 18.82 -16.57
C ILE A 36 -19.08 19.52 -17.71
N PRO A 37 -19.72 20.68 -17.51
CA PRO A 37 -20.36 21.42 -18.60
C PRO A 37 -19.32 22.11 -19.49
N LYS A 38 -19.59 22.10 -20.79
CA LYS A 38 -18.83 22.76 -21.86
C LYS A 38 -18.93 24.28 -21.75
N VAL A 39 -17.80 24.99 -21.81
CA VAL A 39 -17.72 26.39 -22.25
C VAL A 39 -16.51 26.52 -23.18
N ASN A 40 -16.71 27.25 -24.29
CA ASN A 40 -15.88 27.31 -25.49
C ASN A 40 -14.76 28.37 -25.44
N LYS A 41 -13.68 28.05 -26.17
CA LYS A 41 -12.84 28.86 -27.08
C LYS A 41 -11.74 29.84 -26.55
N VAL A 42 -10.50 29.34 -26.67
CA VAL A 42 -9.23 29.90 -27.22
C VAL A 42 -8.69 31.24 -26.71
N GLU A 43 -7.47 31.21 -26.13
CA GLU A 43 -6.37 32.08 -26.55
C GLU A 43 -5.02 31.42 -26.22
N VAL A 44 -4.15 31.33 -27.23
CA VAL A 44 -2.77 30.86 -27.13
C VAL A 44 -1.90 32.09 -26.91
N THR A 45 -1.33 32.23 -25.73
CA THR A 45 -0.15 33.08 -25.52
C THR A 45 0.98 32.21 -24.97
N ASN A 46 2.03 32.12 -25.77
CA ASN A 46 3.32 31.59 -25.38
C ASN A 46 4.02 32.65 -24.52
N ASP A 47 4.05 32.47 -23.21
CA ASP A 47 4.99 33.19 -22.34
C ASP A 47 5.84 32.18 -21.59
N LEU A 48 6.98 31.87 -22.22
CA LEU A 48 8.17 31.29 -21.61
C LEU A 48 8.88 32.40 -20.81
N ASP A 49 8.33 32.80 -19.66
CA ASP A 49 9.17 33.29 -18.55
C ASP A 49 8.40 33.35 -17.23
N SER A 50 8.51 32.29 -16.45
CA SER A 50 8.48 32.40 -15.00
C SER A 50 9.32 31.26 -14.50
N ALA A 51 10.45 31.60 -13.87
CA ALA A 51 11.27 30.67 -13.11
C ALA A 51 10.40 29.94 -12.08
N ASP A 52 9.80 28.81 -12.49
CA ASP A 52 9.08 27.92 -11.61
C ASP A 52 10.15 27.27 -10.73
N VAL A 53 10.27 27.80 -9.52
CA VAL A 53 10.93 27.16 -8.39
C VAL A 53 10.48 25.71 -8.40
N ARG A 54 11.29 24.80 -8.97
CA ARG A 54 10.92 23.39 -9.22
C ARG A 54 10.28 22.85 -7.95
N ALA A 55 8.94 22.76 -7.95
CA ALA A 55 8.22 22.28 -6.78
C ALA A 55 8.81 20.91 -6.42
N PRO A 56 9.14 20.65 -5.14
CA PRO A 56 9.76 19.39 -4.74
C PRO A 56 8.99 18.21 -5.29
N GLN A 57 9.69 17.20 -5.80
CA GLN A 57 9.04 16.01 -6.34
C GLN A 57 8.23 15.33 -5.24
N THR A 58 6.92 15.20 -5.45
CA THR A 58 6.01 14.54 -4.52
C THR A 58 5.55 13.21 -5.10
N GLN A 59 4.88 12.41 -4.27
CA GLN A 59 4.16 11.20 -4.71
C GLN A 59 3.12 11.51 -5.81
N GLY A 60 2.67 12.77 -5.93
CA GLY A 60 1.71 13.23 -6.91
C GLY A 60 2.27 13.69 -8.25
N SER A 61 3.59 13.88 -8.38
CA SER A 61 4.20 14.57 -9.52
C SER A 61 4.05 13.82 -10.86
N ASN A 62 4.11 12.49 -10.85
CA ASN A 62 4.16 11.67 -12.07
C ASN A 62 2.94 10.76 -12.27
N LEU A 63 1.83 11.06 -11.58
CA LEU A 63 0.66 10.21 -11.62
C LEU A 63 -0.08 10.31 -12.96
N PRO A 64 -0.51 9.17 -13.53
CA PRO A 64 -1.31 9.17 -14.74
C PRO A 64 -2.64 9.87 -14.52
N LYS A 65 -3.24 10.36 -15.60
CA LYS A 65 -4.63 10.83 -15.56
C LYS A 65 -5.53 9.72 -15.01
N LEU A 66 -6.59 10.11 -14.33
CA LEU A 66 -7.52 9.17 -13.73
C LEU A 66 -8.27 8.45 -14.86
N THR A 67 -7.89 7.21 -15.10
CA THR A 67 -8.48 6.32 -16.09
C THR A 67 -8.73 4.97 -15.46
N GLN A 68 -9.58 4.17 -16.07
CA GLN A 68 -9.72 2.78 -15.67
C GLN A 68 -8.43 2.04 -16.00
N VAL A 69 -7.85 1.39 -15.01
CA VAL A 69 -6.62 0.59 -15.16
C VAL A 69 -6.76 -0.73 -14.43
N ILE A 70 -5.97 -1.71 -14.86
CA ILE A 70 -5.82 -2.99 -14.17
C ILE A 70 -4.42 -3.00 -13.57
N ILE A 71 -4.33 -3.12 -12.25
CA ILE A 71 -3.06 -3.34 -11.56
C ILE A 71 -2.86 -4.86 -11.49
N THR A 72 -1.79 -5.35 -12.09
CA THR A 72 -1.45 -6.78 -12.12
C THR A 72 -1.33 -7.32 -10.69
N ASN A 73 -2.04 -8.41 -10.39
CA ASN A 73 -1.93 -9.06 -9.09
C ASN A 73 -0.53 -9.64 -8.88
N VAL A 74 -0.08 -9.62 -7.64
CA VAL A 74 1.14 -10.31 -7.20
C VAL A 74 0.75 -11.51 -6.37
N ARG A 75 1.68 -12.47 -6.21
CA ARG A 75 1.47 -13.58 -5.28
C ARG A 75 1.21 -13.02 -3.88
N GLN A 76 0.16 -13.49 -3.22
CA GLN A 76 -0.22 -12.99 -1.90
C GLN A 76 0.91 -13.16 -0.87
N LEU A 77 1.14 -12.12 -0.07
CA LEU A 77 2.03 -12.18 1.08
C LEU A 77 1.36 -12.98 2.20
N LYS A 78 2.11 -13.91 2.79
CA LYS A 78 1.68 -14.65 3.98
C LYS A 78 2.31 -14.06 5.22
N LEU A 79 1.64 -14.16 6.37
CA LEU A 79 2.13 -13.61 7.64
C LEU A 79 3.55 -14.07 8.00
N ASN A 80 3.87 -15.36 7.80
CA ASN A 80 5.18 -15.94 8.12
C ASN A 80 6.06 -16.11 6.87
N SER A 81 5.94 -15.20 5.90
CA SER A 81 6.76 -15.25 4.69
C SER A 81 8.23 -15.02 5.01
N LYS A 82 9.12 -15.90 4.53
CA LYS A 82 10.58 -15.75 4.69
C LYS A 82 11.19 -14.66 3.82
N SER A 83 10.48 -14.19 2.79
CA SER A 83 10.96 -13.19 1.84
C SER A 83 9.97 -12.03 1.63
N PRO A 84 9.63 -11.26 2.69
CA PRO A 84 8.74 -10.11 2.56
C PRO A 84 9.31 -9.03 1.61
N GLU A 85 10.64 -8.90 1.52
CA GLU A 85 11.30 -7.98 0.60
C GLU A 85 11.10 -8.36 -0.87
N GLU A 86 11.05 -9.65 -1.19
CA GLU A 86 10.77 -10.13 -2.54
C GLU A 86 9.34 -9.78 -2.95
N TRP A 87 8.38 -9.91 -2.02
CA TRP A 87 7.01 -9.45 -2.23
C TRP A 87 6.95 -7.93 -2.43
N ALA A 88 7.64 -7.16 -1.59
CA ALA A 88 7.72 -5.71 -1.73
C ALA A 88 8.27 -5.29 -3.11
N LEU A 89 9.29 -6.01 -3.61
CA LEU A 89 9.85 -5.77 -4.93
C LEU A 89 8.83 -6.06 -6.04
N ARG A 90 8.10 -7.18 -5.95
CA ARG A 90 7.02 -7.52 -6.91
C ARG A 90 5.92 -6.45 -6.93
N VAL A 91 5.53 -5.95 -5.75
CA VAL A 91 4.55 -4.86 -5.62
C VAL A 91 5.06 -3.58 -6.31
N ARG A 92 6.32 -3.20 -6.07
CA ARG A 92 6.92 -2.02 -6.73
C ARG A 92 6.90 -2.17 -8.25
N TYR A 93 7.25 -3.35 -8.77
CA TYR A 93 7.21 -3.61 -10.22
C TYR A 93 5.80 -3.56 -10.80
N ALA A 94 4.80 -4.15 -10.11
CA ALA A 94 3.41 -4.08 -10.56
C ALA A 94 2.90 -2.63 -10.64
N LEU A 95 3.24 -1.80 -9.67
CA LEU A 95 2.86 -0.38 -9.65
C LEU A 95 3.66 0.47 -10.65
N ALA A 96 4.93 0.12 -10.91
CA ALA A 96 5.79 0.86 -11.82
C ALA A 96 5.29 0.85 -13.27
N GLN A 97 4.65 -0.25 -13.70
CA GLN A 97 4.00 -0.35 -15.02
C GLN A 97 2.98 0.77 -15.28
N LEU A 98 2.39 1.30 -14.21
CA LEU A 98 1.39 2.37 -14.26
C LEU A 98 1.90 3.70 -13.69
N ARG A 99 3.21 3.80 -13.40
CA ARG A 99 3.85 4.97 -12.76
C ARG A 99 3.29 5.29 -11.36
N LEU A 100 2.83 4.27 -10.63
CA LEU A 100 2.20 4.39 -9.31
C LEU A 100 3.14 4.05 -8.15
N GLN A 101 4.38 3.62 -8.42
CA GLN A 101 5.31 3.10 -7.42
C GLN A 101 5.68 4.11 -6.32
N HIS A 102 5.62 5.40 -6.60
CA HIS A 102 5.88 6.44 -5.59
C HIS A 102 4.79 6.48 -4.51
N LEU A 103 3.58 5.98 -4.78
CA LEU A 103 2.46 6.01 -3.83
C LEU A 103 2.69 5.15 -2.59
N ILE A 104 3.56 4.14 -2.69
CA ILE A 104 3.92 3.26 -1.58
C ILE A 104 5.27 3.63 -0.93
N ASN A 105 5.95 4.66 -1.45
CA ASN A 105 7.25 5.08 -0.95
C ASN A 105 7.08 6.23 0.06
N SER A 106 7.16 5.87 1.34
CA SER A 106 7.05 6.80 2.47
C SER A 106 8.17 7.86 2.50
N SER A 107 9.31 7.62 1.85
CA SER A 107 10.40 8.59 1.74
C SER A 107 10.15 9.70 0.71
N VAL A 108 9.17 9.53 -0.18
CA VAL A 108 8.76 10.58 -1.13
C VAL A 108 7.64 11.38 -0.47
N PRO A 109 7.76 12.72 -0.37
CA PRO A 109 6.76 13.54 0.31
C PRO A 109 5.42 13.48 -0.42
N ARG A 110 4.34 13.55 0.36
CA ARG A 110 2.98 13.63 -0.18
C ARG A 110 2.72 15.04 -0.71
N PRO A 111 1.88 15.20 -1.74
CA PRO A 111 1.41 16.52 -2.13
C PRO A 111 0.58 17.11 -0.99
N ALA A 112 0.78 18.40 -0.70
CA ALA A 112 -0.01 19.11 0.29
C ALA A 112 -1.42 19.42 -0.24
N LYS A 113 -2.38 19.61 0.68
CA LYS A 113 -3.74 20.05 0.32
C LYS A 113 -3.67 21.39 -0.44
N GLY A 114 -4.39 21.48 -1.55
CA GLY A 114 -4.38 22.66 -2.43
C GLY A 114 -3.29 22.66 -3.50
N GLN A 115 -2.29 21.77 -3.42
CA GLN A 115 -1.31 21.63 -4.49
C GLN A 115 -1.91 20.95 -5.73
N ARG A 116 -1.34 21.30 -6.88
CA ARG A 116 -1.61 20.61 -8.15
C ARG A 116 -1.38 19.11 -7.96
N ASN A 117 -2.33 18.30 -8.44
CA ASN A 117 -2.35 16.83 -8.33
C ASN A 117 -2.69 16.23 -6.96
N TYR A 118 -3.01 17.02 -5.91
CA TYR A 118 -3.45 16.47 -4.61
C TYR A 118 -4.66 15.53 -4.75
N SER A 119 -5.72 15.99 -5.44
CA SER A 119 -6.94 15.20 -5.64
C SER A 119 -6.67 13.89 -6.39
N ARG A 120 -5.84 13.96 -7.44
CA ARG A 120 -5.37 12.81 -8.21
C ARG A 120 -4.58 11.83 -7.36
N TRP A 121 -3.67 12.33 -6.53
CA TRP A 121 -2.91 11.53 -5.57
C TRP A 121 -3.83 10.83 -4.56
N VAL A 122 -4.82 11.53 -3.99
CA VAL A 122 -5.78 10.90 -3.08
C VAL A 122 -6.52 9.74 -3.73
N GLN A 123 -6.99 9.92 -4.97
CA GLN A 123 -7.75 8.88 -5.67
C GLN A 123 -6.87 7.67 -5.99
N TRP A 124 -5.69 7.87 -6.58
CA TRP A 124 -4.78 6.77 -6.85
C TRP A 124 -4.29 6.07 -5.57
N SER A 125 -4.03 6.83 -4.51
CA SER A 125 -3.64 6.27 -3.21
C SER A 125 -4.73 5.34 -2.66
N ARG A 126 -6.00 5.72 -2.77
CA ARG A 126 -7.13 4.86 -2.38
C ARG A 126 -7.24 3.61 -3.25
N THR A 127 -7.08 3.75 -4.57
CA THR A 127 -7.07 2.60 -5.49
C THR A 127 -5.98 1.60 -5.12
N VAL A 128 -4.76 2.10 -4.86
CA VAL A 128 -3.63 1.25 -4.47
C VAL A 128 -3.84 0.64 -3.07
N VAL A 129 -4.45 1.35 -2.12
CA VAL A 129 -4.84 0.79 -0.81
C VAL A 129 -5.78 -0.41 -0.98
N SER A 130 -6.85 -0.26 -1.75
CA SER A 130 -7.80 -1.35 -2.01
C SER A 130 -7.12 -2.52 -2.69
N TRP A 131 -6.26 -2.26 -3.68
CA TRP A 131 -5.51 -3.30 -4.36
C TRP A 131 -4.52 -4.02 -3.41
N LEU A 132 -3.73 -3.28 -2.63
CA LEU A 132 -2.75 -3.82 -1.65
C LEU A 132 -3.41 -4.73 -0.63
N TYR A 133 -4.58 -4.35 -0.14
CA TYR A 133 -5.34 -5.15 0.82
C TYR A 133 -5.68 -6.55 0.28
N LEU A 134 -5.90 -6.68 -1.03
CA LEU A 134 -6.15 -7.96 -1.70
C LEU A 134 -4.86 -8.77 -2.00
N GLN A 135 -3.70 -8.12 -1.93
CA GLN A 135 -2.40 -8.76 -2.19
C GLN A 135 -1.78 -9.42 -0.95
N VAL A 136 -2.49 -9.47 0.17
CA VAL A 136 -2.05 -10.10 1.42
C VAL A 136 -3.04 -11.18 1.85
N ASP A 137 -2.56 -12.17 2.61
CA ASP A 137 -3.40 -13.26 3.10
C ASP A 137 -4.38 -12.82 4.20
N LYS A 138 -5.34 -13.70 4.49
CA LYS A 138 -6.38 -13.45 5.48
C LYS A 138 -5.82 -13.09 6.87
N ASN A 139 -4.71 -13.72 7.28
CA ASN A 139 -4.11 -13.46 8.59
C ASN A 139 -3.57 -12.03 8.71
N ILE A 140 -2.94 -11.51 7.65
CA ILE A 140 -2.50 -10.12 7.60
C ILE A 140 -3.71 -9.18 7.55
N GLN A 141 -4.74 -9.52 6.77
CA GLN A 141 -5.98 -8.74 6.71
C GLN A 141 -6.67 -8.61 8.07
N GLU A 142 -6.78 -9.70 8.82
CA GLU A 142 -7.34 -9.72 10.18
C GLU A 142 -6.52 -8.84 11.13
N ARG A 143 -5.18 -8.90 11.07
CA ARG A 143 -4.30 -8.01 11.86
C ARG A 143 -4.45 -6.55 11.47
N LEU A 144 -4.65 -6.25 10.19
CA LEU A 144 -4.94 -4.88 9.73
C LEU A 144 -6.31 -4.39 10.23
N GLN A 145 -7.32 -5.27 10.29
CA GLN A 145 -8.65 -4.93 10.83
C GLN A 145 -8.65 -4.71 12.34
N GLN A 146 -7.71 -5.32 13.08
CA GLN A 146 -7.52 -5.08 14.52
C GLN A 146 -6.92 -3.69 14.80
N LEU A 147 -6.42 -2.98 13.78
CA LEU A 147 -6.00 -1.60 13.94
C LEU A 147 -7.22 -0.72 14.20
N HIS A 148 -7.08 0.28 15.06
CA HIS A 148 -8.14 1.26 15.33
C HIS A 148 -8.67 1.92 14.04
N ARG A 149 -7.82 2.04 13.02
CA ARG A 149 -8.19 2.51 11.69
C ARG A 149 -7.24 1.93 10.65
N ILE A 150 -7.80 1.37 9.57
CA ILE A 150 -7.00 0.94 8.41
C ILE A 150 -6.43 2.20 7.74
N PRO A 151 -5.11 2.26 7.46
CA PRO A 151 -4.51 3.40 6.79
C PRO A 151 -5.19 3.71 5.45
N SER A 152 -5.58 4.98 5.26
CA SER A 152 -6.26 5.43 4.04
C SER A 152 -5.32 5.79 2.88
N LYS A 153 -4.00 5.73 3.13
CA LYS A 153 -2.93 6.10 2.20
C LYS A 153 -2.06 4.89 1.90
N ALA A 154 -1.69 4.73 0.64
CA ALA A 154 -1.00 3.56 0.13
C ALA A 154 0.36 3.30 0.80
N ASP A 155 1.18 4.33 0.98
CA ASP A 155 2.46 4.29 1.71
C ASP A 155 2.27 3.82 3.15
N ALA A 156 1.31 4.40 3.88
CA ALA A 156 1.04 4.03 5.26
C ALA A 156 0.51 2.59 5.40
N LEU A 157 -0.33 2.13 4.46
CA LEU A 157 -0.80 0.74 4.46
C LEU A 157 0.34 -0.23 4.13
N PHE A 158 1.16 0.09 3.13
CA PHE A 158 2.30 -0.72 2.72
C PHE A 158 3.29 -0.91 3.87
N GLU A 159 3.68 0.17 4.55
CA GLU A 159 4.52 0.11 5.76
C GLU A 159 3.85 -0.71 6.88
N GLY A 160 2.54 -0.57 7.04
CA GLY A 160 1.75 -1.35 7.99
C GLY A 160 1.83 -2.85 7.74
N ILE A 161 1.65 -3.27 6.49
CA ILE A 161 1.78 -4.66 6.05
C ILE A 161 3.19 -5.18 6.36
N MET A 162 4.23 -4.44 5.95
CA MET A 162 5.62 -4.84 6.18
C MET A 162 5.94 -4.95 7.67
N LYS A 163 5.40 -4.05 8.49
CA LYS A 163 5.53 -4.10 9.96
C LYS A 163 4.85 -5.34 10.55
N ILE A 164 3.63 -5.68 10.11
CA ILE A 164 2.92 -6.88 10.59
C ILE A 164 3.74 -8.14 10.33
N VAL A 165 4.26 -8.29 9.12
CA VAL A 165 5.00 -9.50 8.69
C VAL A 165 6.36 -9.61 9.36
N ARG A 166 7.07 -8.50 9.55
CA ARG A 166 8.33 -8.49 10.30
C ARG A 166 8.14 -8.75 11.80
N GLN A 167 7.00 -8.34 12.37
CA GLN A 167 6.72 -8.52 13.79
C GLN A 167 6.17 -9.90 14.16
N SER A 168 5.64 -10.68 13.22
CA SER A 168 5.28 -12.09 13.47
C SER A 168 6.49 -12.99 13.77
N GLU A 169 7.71 -12.54 13.47
CA GLU A 169 8.94 -13.22 13.87
C GLU A 169 9.35 -12.93 15.33
N SER A 170 8.70 -11.96 16.00
CA SER A 170 8.96 -11.62 17.40
C SER A 170 7.91 -12.24 18.33
N PRO A 171 8.31 -12.92 19.43
CA PRO A 171 7.39 -13.59 20.34
C PRO A 171 6.54 -12.64 21.21
N ILE A 172 6.72 -11.32 21.12
CA ILE A 172 5.95 -10.34 21.89
C ILE A 172 4.85 -9.75 21.02
N PRO A 173 3.55 -9.90 21.36
CA PRO A 173 2.45 -9.24 20.66
C PRO A 173 2.48 -7.75 20.97
N ILE A 174 3.35 -7.01 20.29
CA ILE A 174 3.35 -5.55 20.34
C ILE A 174 2.08 -5.10 19.65
N ARG A 175 1.16 -4.46 20.39
CA ARG A 175 0.01 -3.76 19.80
C ARG A 175 0.55 -2.87 18.69
N LEU A 176 0.19 -3.19 17.45
CA LEU A 176 0.71 -2.54 16.27
C LEU A 176 0.19 -1.09 16.23
N ARG A 177 0.87 -0.18 16.92
CA ARG A 177 0.72 1.26 16.68
C ARG A 177 1.35 1.51 15.32
N ILE A 178 0.56 1.41 14.26
CA ILE A 178 0.88 2.16 13.03
C ILE A 178 0.71 3.59 13.45
N ASN A 179 1.82 4.33 13.55
CA ASN A 179 1.76 5.76 13.69
C ASN A 179 0.92 6.23 12.51
N ASN A 180 -0.31 6.67 12.80
CA ASN A 180 -1.18 7.26 11.81
C ASN A 180 -0.44 8.49 11.30
N HIS A 181 0.35 8.32 10.24
CA HIS A 181 0.85 9.39 9.39
C HIS A 181 -0.33 9.99 8.60
N ASP A 182 -1.48 10.20 9.25
CA ASP A 182 -2.45 11.23 8.89
C ASP A 182 -2.05 12.58 9.56
N ASP A 183 -0.83 12.66 10.11
CA ASP A 183 -0.28 13.83 10.79
C ASP A 183 -0.06 15.03 9.85
N ASP A 184 0.02 14.78 8.54
CA ASP A 184 0.04 15.81 7.50
C ASP A 184 -1.30 16.57 7.35
N SER A 185 -2.25 16.30 8.24
CA SER A 185 -3.54 17.01 8.30
C SER A 185 -3.77 17.77 9.60
N ARG A 186 -2.94 17.58 10.64
CA ARG A 186 -3.12 18.20 11.95
C ARG A 186 -2.29 19.46 12.06
N LYS A 187 -2.89 20.60 11.74
CA LYS A 187 -2.25 21.91 11.90
C LYS A 187 -2.28 22.32 13.37
N ARG A 188 -1.38 23.22 13.77
CA ARG A 188 -1.41 23.86 15.11
C ARG A 188 -2.80 24.41 15.47
N SER A 189 -3.53 24.91 14.47
CA SER A 189 -4.91 25.42 14.57
C SER A 189 -5.92 24.38 15.07
N ASP A 190 -5.63 23.10 14.91
CA ASP A 190 -6.53 22.01 15.29
C ASP A 190 -6.42 21.69 16.79
N PHE A 191 -5.53 22.38 17.50
CA PHE A 191 -5.30 22.22 18.93
C PHE A 191 -5.52 23.54 19.66
N GLU A 192 -6.49 23.51 20.56
CA GLU A 192 -6.88 24.60 21.46
C GLU A 192 -5.69 25.25 22.20
N THR A 193 -4.63 24.49 22.50
CA THR A 193 -3.48 25.01 23.25
C THR A 193 -2.16 24.46 22.73
N ALA A 194 -1.10 25.28 22.81
CA ALA A 194 0.25 24.92 22.36
C ALA A 194 0.76 23.68 23.08
N ARG A 195 0.40 23.55 24.35
CA ARG A 195 0.71 22.37 25.17
C ARG A 195 0.09 21.08 24.61
N LYS A 196 -1.16 21.12 24.12
CA LYS A 196 -1.81 19.94 23.51
C LYS A 196 -1.15 19.54 22.20
N TYR A 197 -0.79 20.52 21.36
CA TYR A 197 -0.02 20.30 20.13
C TYR A 197 1.36 19.69 20.41
N ILE A 198 2.11 20.28 21.33
CA ILE A 198 3.45 19.82 21.74
C ILE A 198 3.37 18.40 22.32
N THR A 199 2.38 18.10 23.18
CA THR A 199 2.22 16.76 23.75
C THR A 199 1.87 15.72 22.69
N ALA A 200 0.98 16.05 21.75
CA ALA A 200 0.61 15.15 20.66
C ALA A 200 1.83 14.74 19.82
N HIS A 201 2.69 15.69 19.45
CA HIS A 201 3.92 15.40 18.69
C HIS A 201 5.05 14.82 19.55
N ARG A 202 5.22 15.24 20.81
CA ARG A 202 6.24 14.65 21.72
C ARG A 202 6.02 13.16 21.93
N SER A 203 4.77 12.70 22.03
CA SER A 203 4.44 11.27 22.20
C SER A 203 4.96 10.38 21.05
N GLN A 204 5.19 10.95 19.86
CA GLN A 204 5.75 10.24 18.70
C GLN A 204 7.25 9.97 18.88
N TYR A 205 7.97 10.83 19.61
CA TYR A 205 9.42 10.72 19.83
C TYR A 205 9.79 9.96 21.10
N TYR A 206 8.91 9.89 22.11
CA TYR A 206 9.16 9.08 23.32
C TYR A 206 9.28 7.57 23.02
N LEU A 207 8.76 7.09 21.89
CA LEU A 207 8.92 5.71 21.43
C LEU A 207 10.27 5.42 20.77
N LEU A 208 11.08 6.44 20.49
CA LEU A 208 12.46 6.32 19.96
C LEU A 208 13.52 6.45 21.08
N GLY A 209 13.09 6.77 22.31
CA GLY A 209 13.96 7.17 23.41
C GLY A 209 14.63 6.08 24.28
N PRO A 210 14.19 4.81 24.38
CA PRO A 210 14.85 3.89 25.32
C PRO A 210 16.14 3.26 24.81
N ASN A 211 16.47 3.37 23.51
CA ASN A 211 17.65 2.72 22.92
C ASN A 211 18.84 3.66 22.65
N LEU A 212 18.78 4.91 23.13
CA LEU A 212 19.97 5.75 23.18
C LEU A 212 20.48 5.71 24.62
N LEU A 213 21.56 4.95 24.80
CA LEU A 213 22.25 4.66 26.05
C LEU A 213 22.50 5.91 26.92
N PRO A 214 22.61 5.73 28.25
CA PRO A 214 22.94 6.82 29.17
C PRO A 214 24.34 7.39 28.86
N ILE A 215 24.40 8.68 28.53
CA ILE A 215 25.64 9.46 28.58
C ILE A 215 25.91 9.74 30.06
N SER A 216 26.52 8.77 30.74
CA SER A 216 27.21 8.98 32.01
C SER A 216 28.17 7.82 32.29
N ALA A 217 29.24 7.76 31.51
CA ALA A 217 30.48 7.09 31.87
C ALA A 217 31.66 7.81 31.19
N LEU A 218 31.89 9.05 31.62
CA LEU A 218 33.15 9.77 31.42
C LEU A 218 33.31 10.75 32.58
N ARG A 219 33.67 10.19 33.74
CA ARG A 219 34.58 10.83 34.69
C ARG A 219 35.21 9.79 35.59
#